data_AF-A0A4S8PME3-F1
#
_entry.id   AF-A0A4S8PME3-F1
#
_cell.length_a   1.000
_cell.length_b   1.000
_cell.length_c   1.000
_cell.angle_alpha   90.00
_cell.angle_beta   90.00
_cell.angle_gamma   90.00
#
_symmetry.space_group_name_H-M   'P 1'
#
loop_
_entity.id
_entity.type
_entity.pdbx_description
1 polymer ?
#
loop_
_entity_poly.entity_id
_entity_poly.type
_entity_poly.pdbx_seq_one_letter_code
_entity_poly.pdbx_strand_id
1 'polypeptide(L)' 'MTAPELDRLADAITALAGARPRPPLEALLRETALNILILARIGANRLEDRLGREEIETAADHLADTLRQAAWSLPPP' A
#
# COMPACT_ATOMS: atom_id res chain seq x y z
N MET A 1 13.02 18.30 5.46
CA MET A 1 14.16 17.36 5.51
C MET A 1 13.92 16.32 4.45
N THR A 2 14.78 16.22 3.43
CA THR A 2 14.74 15.12 2.45
C THR A 2 15.19 13.86 3.17
N ALA A 3 14.31 12.87 3.29
CA ALA A 3 14.63 11.59 3.91
C ALA A 3 15.16 10.67 2.81
N PRO A 4 16.49 10.50 2.67
CA PRO A 4 17.08 9.81 1.53
C PRO A 4 16.62 8.37 1.40
N GLU A 5 16.16 7.74 2.49
CA GLU A 5 15.54 6.41 2.50
C GLU A 5 14.14 6.42 1.87
N LEU A 6 13.36 7.48 2.05
CA LEU A 6 12.04 7.64 1.42
C LEU A 6 12.19 7.91 -0.08
N ASP A 7 13.18 8.71 -0.47
CA ASP A 7 13.47 8.97 -1.88
C ASP A 7 13.91 7.68 -2.59
N ARG A 8 14.79 6.89 -1.96
CA ARG A 8 15.17 5.56 -2.47
C ARG A 8 13.99 4.59 -2.56
N LEU A 9 13.06 4.64 -1.62
CA LEU A 9 11.85 3.83 -1.66
C LEU A 9 10.94 4.24 -2.83
N ALA A 10 10.74 5.55 -3.04
CA ALA A 10 9.95 6.07 -4.15
C ALA A 10 10.58 5.73 -5.51
N ASP A 11 11.91 5.82 -5.63
CA ASP A 11 12.66 5.43 -6.82
C ASP A 11 12.55 3.92 -7.07
N ALA A 12 12.66 3.09 -6.02
CA ALA A 12 12.52 1.64 -6.13
C ALA A 12 11.09 1.23 -6.56
N ILE A 13 10.05 1.88 -6.03
CA ILE A 13 8.65 1.67 -6.45
C ILE A 13 8.47 2.06 -7.92
N THR A 14 9.02 3.20 -8.34
CA THR A 14 8.96 3.67 -9.74
C THR A 14 9.70 2.73 -10.68
N ALA A 15 10.89 2.29 -10.29
CA ALA A 15 11.70 1.34 -11.06
C ALA A 15 10.99 -0.03 -11.18
N LEU A 16 10.35 -0.51 -10.10
CA LEU A 16 9.55 -1.72 -10.11
C LEU A 16 8.33 -1.61 -11.04
N ALA A 17 7.68 -0.45 -11.10
CA ALA A 17 6.60 -0.18 -12.03
C ALA A 17 7.09 -0.14 -13.50
N GLY A 18 8.33 0.29 -13.72
CA GLY A 18 8.95 0.40 -15.05
C GLY A 18 9.59 -0.88 -15.59
N ALA A 19 9.97 -1.84 -14.74
CA ALA A 19 10.68 -3.05 -15.14
C ALA A 19 9.72 -4.15 -15.63
N ARG A 20 9.89 -4.60 -16.89
CA ARG A 20 9.37 -5.89 -17.40
C ARG A 20 10.52 -6.90 -17.24
N PRO A 21 10.40 -7.99 -16.45
CA PRO A 21 9.23 -8.83 -16.26
C PRO A 21 8.46 -8.47 -14.98
N ARG A 22 7.16 -8.23 -15.16
CA ARG A 22 6.25 -7.81 -14.09
C ARG A 22 6.26 -8.88 -13.00
N PRO A 23 6.53 -8.58 -11.72
CA PRO A 23 5.98 -9.40 -10.65
C PRO A 23 4.49 -9.62 -10.94
N PRO A 24 3.95 -10.84 -10.73
CA PRO A 24 2.55 -11.11 -11.02
C PRO A 24 1.71 -9.99 -10.43
N LEU A 25 0.82 -9.39 -11.22
CA LEU A 25 0.02 -8.25 -10.76
C LEU A 25 -0.71 -8.59 -9.44
N GLU A 26 -1.09 -9.85 -9.27
CA GLU A 26 -1.58 -10.43 -8.01
C GLU A 26 -0.65 -10.17 -6.82
N ALA A 27 0.65 -10.46 -6.96
CA ALA A 27 1.64 -10.23 -5.91
C ALA A 27 1.77 -8.74 -5.58
N LEU A 28 1.85 -7.88 -6.60
CA LEU A 28 1.92 -6.43 -6.40
C LEU A 28 0.71 -5.88 -5.63
N LEU A 29 -0.50 -6.32 -6.01
CA LEU A 29 -1.73 -5.88 -5.35
C LEU A 29 -1.79 -6.34 -3.88
N ARG A 30 -1.35 -7.57 -3.59
CA ARG A 30 -1.28 -8.09 -2.22
C ARG A 30 -0.28 -7.34 -1.35
N GLU A 31 0.94 -7.14 -1.84
CA GLU A 31 1.99 -6.39 -1.11
C GLU A 31 1.57 -4.93 -0.89
N THR A 32 0.93 -4.31 -1.88
CA THR A 32 0.43 -2.94 -1.76
C THR A 32 -0.67 -2.84 -0.69
N ALA A 33 -1.61 -3.79 -0.66
CA ALA A 33 -2.66 -3.83 0.37
C ALA A 33 -2.06 -3.95 1.78
N LEU A 34 -1.04 -4.78 1.96
CA LEU A 34 -0.34 -4.91 3.24
C LEU A 34 0.37 -3.61 3.64
N ASN A 35 1.10 -3.00 2.71
CA ASN A 35 1.81 -1.74 2.95
C ASN A 35 0.87 -0.60 3.36
N ILE A 36 -0.31 -0.49 2.71
CA ILE A 36 -1.33 0.50 3.06
C ILE A 36 -1.79 0.32 4.51
N LEU A 37 -2.12 -0.90 4.92
CA LEU A 37 -2.57 -1.17 6.29
C LEU A 37 -1.50 -0.84 7.34
N ILE A 38 -0.25 -1.23 7.09
CA ILE A 38 0.88 -0.96 8.00
C ILE A 38 1.08 0.55 8.14
N LEU A 39 1.17 1.27 7.02
CA LEU A 39 1.43 2.71 7.03
C LEU A 39 0.26 3.50 7.62
N ALA A 40 -0.99 3.10 7.31
CA ALA A 40 -2.17 3.69 7.89
C ALA A 40 -2.17 3.52 9.41
N ARG A 41 -1.91 2.32 9.94
CA ARG A 41 -1.83 2.08 11.38
C ARG A 41 -0.73 2.90 12.06
N ILE A 42 0.46 2.99 11.45
CA ILE A 42 1.55 3.82 11.96
C ILE A 42 1.15 5.30 11.99
N GLY A 43 0.52 5.78 10.91
CA GLY A 43 0.06 7.17 10.79
C GLY A 43 -1.07 7.51 11.77
N ALA A 44 -2.06 6.64 11.89
CA ALA A 44 -3.24 6.80 12.73
C ALA A 44 -2.89 6.89 14.22
N ASN A 45 -1.86 6.15 14.66
CA ASN A 45 -1.32 6.24 16.02
C ASN A 45 -0.63 7.58 16.34
N ARG A 46 -0.29 8.38 15.33
CA ARG A 46 0.26 9.74 15.50
C ARG A 46 -0.81 10.81 15.47
N LEU A 47 -2.07 10.46 15.16
CA LEU A 47 -3.19 11.39 15.21
C LEU A 47 -3.69 11.49 16.66
N GLU A 48 -3.86 12.73 17.11
CA GLU A 48 -4.44 13.06 18.42
C GLU A 48 -5.96 12.95 18.39
N ASP A 49 -6.58 13.22 17.24
CA ASP A 49 -8.01 13.10 17.03
C ASP A 49 -8.43 11.64 16.80
N ARG A 50 -9.42 11.20 17.58
CA ARG A 50 -10.00 9.86 17.48
C ARG A 50 -10.79 9.69 16.18
N LEU A 51 -11.51 10.71 15.74
CA LEU A 51 -12.32 10.62 14.53
C LEU A 51 -11.42 10.43 13.31
N GLY A 52 -10.38 11.26 13.16
CA GLY A 52 -9.40 11.12 12.09
C GLY A 52 -8.65 9.79 12.11
N ARG A 53 -8.42 9.19 13.30
CA ARG A 53 -7.87 7.82 13.43
C ARG A 53 -8.85 6.78 12.86
N GLU A 54 -10.12 6.86 13.23
CA GLU A 54 -11.14 5.92 12.74
C GLU A 54 -11.36 6.07 11.22
N GLU A 55 -11.34 7.30 10.70
CA GLU A 55 -11.47 7.59 9.26
C GLU A 55 -10.32 7.01 8.44
N ILE A 56 -9.06 7.24 8.84
CA ILE A 56 -7.90 6.74 8.09
C ILE A 56 -7.82 5.21 8.13
N GLU A 57 -8.15 4.59 9.27
CA GLU A 57 -8.17 3.13 9.39
C GLU A 57 -9.27 2.53 8.51
N THR A 58 -10.49 3.08 8.55
CA THR A 58 -11.61 2.63 7.72
C THR A 58 -11.31 2.76 6.22
N ALA A 59 -10.73 3.89 5.80
CA ALA A 59 -10.38 4.11 4.41
C ALA A 59 -9.28 3.14 3.94
N ALA A 60 -8.28 2.87 4.80
CA ALA A 60 -7.20 1.94 4.51
C ALA A 60 -7.72 0.49 4.38
N ASP A 61 -8.61 0.06 5.28
CA ASP A 61 -9.24 -1.25 5.24
C ASP A 61 -10.03 -1.44 3.93
N HIS A 62 -10.90 -0.49 3.58
CA HIS A 62 -11.68 -0.56 2.35
C HIS A 62 -10.80 -0.65 1.09
N LEU A 63 -9.73 0.15 1.03
CA LEU A 63 -8.79 0.12 -0.09
C LEU A 63 -8.02 -1.20 -0.14
N ALA A 64 -7.53 -1.70 0.99
CA ALA A 64 -6.82 -2.97 1.06
C ALA A 64 -7.70 -4.14 0.61
N ASP A 65 -8.97 -4.16 1.02
CA ASP A 65 -9.92 -5.20 0.61
C ASP A 65 -10.25 -5.13 -0.88
N THR A 66 -10.42 -3.93 -1.44
CA THR A 66 -10.61 -3.74 -2.88
C THR A 66 -9.41 -4.28 -3.67
N LEU A 67 -8.18 -4.01 -3.22
CA LEU A 67 -6.96 -4.51 -3.87
C LEU A 67 -6.81 -6.03 -3.75
N ARG A 68 -7.16 -6.62 -2.60
CA ARG A 68 -7.17 -8.08 -2.42
C ARG A 68 -8.20 -8.75 -3.32
N GLN A 69 -9.40 -8.19 -3.42
CA GLN A 69 -10.45 -8.71 -4.30
C GLN A 69 -10.03 -8.62 -5.77
N ALA A 70 -9.40 -7.51 -6.18
CA ALA A 70 -8.83 -7.37 -7.51
C ALA A 70 -7.76 -8.44 -7.76
N ALA A 71 -6.87 -8.70 -6.79
CA ALA A 71 -5.85 -9.73 -6.89
C ALA A 71 -6.44 -11.15 -7.06
N TRP A 72 -7.49 -11.48 -6.30
CA TRP A 72 -8.18 -12.78 -6.42
C TRP A 72 -8.95 -12.96 -7.73
N SER A 73 -9.34 -11.86 -8.37
CA SER A 73 -10.06 -11.89 -9.65
C SER A 73 -9.12 -12.05 -10.85
N LEU A 74 -7.81 -12.00 -10.63
CA LEU A 74 -6.82 -12.22 -11.69
C LEU A 74 -6.72 -13.72 -12.02
N PRO A 75 -6.51 -14.07 -13.31
CA PRO A 75 -6.20 -15.45 -13.66
C PRO A 75 -4.91 -15.89 -12.95
N PRO A 76 -4.80 -17.18 -12.58
CA PRO A 76 -3.58 -17.70 -11.97
C PRO A 76 -2.37 -17.50 -12.90
N PRO A 77 -1.17 -17.27 -12.35
CA PRO A 77 0.06 -17.01 -13.11
C PRO A 77 0.50 -18.20 -13.98
#